data_AF-A0A399T206-F1
#
_entry.id   AF-A0A399T206-F1
#
_cell.length_a   1.000
_cell.length_b   1.000
_cell.length_c   1.000
_cell.angle_alpha   90.00
_cell.angle_beta   90.00
_cell.angle_gamma   90.00
#
_symmetry.space_group_name_H-M   'P 1'
#
loop_
_entity.id
_entity.type
_entity.pdbx_description
1 polymer ?
#
loop_
_entity_poly.entity_id
_entity_poly.type
_entity_poly.pdbx_seq_one_letter_code
_entity_poly.pdbx_strand_id
1 'polypeptide(L)'
;MLHSATSSKPTFSTFQLFVYQILNGNNVYKNSVDNIISEAYSLSKGDKNMYTVNRSYFALIYHLSTRFTEFLNTIDIQNIKNEEYQYLYDKMQNESELIMH
;
A
#
# COMPACT_ATOMS: atom_id res chain seq x y z
N MET A 1 -33.81 11.63 -0.56
CA MET A 1 -32.75 11.02 0.25
C MET A 1 -31.50 10.97 -0.62
N LEU A 2 -30.53 11.87 -0.41
CA LEU A 2 -29.27 11.82 -1.13
C LEU A 2 -28.45 10.65 -0.58
N HIS A 3 -28.35 9.56 -1.34
CA HIS A 3 -27.35 8.53 -1.10
C HIS A 3 -25.98 9.15 -1.42
N SER A 4 -25.35 9.72 -0.40
CA SER A 4 -23.91 9.97 -0.44
C SER A 4 -23.23 8.61 -0.50
N ALA A 5 -22.87 8.18 -1.71
CA ALA A 5 -21.91 7.10 -1.89
C ALA A 5 -20.60 7.59 -1.28
N THR A 6 -20.39 7.31 0.01
CA THR A 6 -19.07 7.41 0.63
C THR A 6 -18.16 6.53 -0.21
N SER A 7 -17.31 7.15 -1.03
CA SER A 7 -16.22 6.47 -1.72
C SER A 7 -15.48 5.66 -0.67
N SER A 8 -15.68 4.35 -0.65
CA SER A 8 -15.07 3.46 0.32
C SER A 8 -13.56 3.62 0.19
N LYS A 9 -12.91 4.11 1.25
CA LYS A 9 -11.44 4.17 1.30
C LYS A 9 -10.92 2.78 0.94
N PRO A 10 -9.89 2.66 0.07
CA PRO A 10 -9.45 1.35 -0.37
C PRO A 10 -9.00 0.53 0.84
N THR A 11 -9.49 -0.71 0.88
CA THR A 11 -9.13 -1.68 1.90
C THR A 11 -7.80 -2.35 1.52
N PHE A 12 -7.25 -3.15 2.43
CA PHE A 12 -6.07 -3.97 2.14
C PHE A 12 -6.26 -4.85 0.90
N SER A 13 -7.42 -5.49 0.77
CA SER A 13 -7.77 -6.30 -0.42
C SER A 13 -7.86 -5.46 -1.70
N THR A 14 -8.39 -4.24 -1.62
CA THR A 14 -8.41 -3.33 -2.79
C THR A 14 -7.00 -2.91 -3.18
N PHE A 15 -6.15 -2.60 -2.21
CA PHE A 15 -4.75 -2.26 -2.46
C PHE A 15 -3.98 -3.43 -3.09
N GLN A 16 -4.16 -4.64 -2.57
CA GLN A 16 -3.61 -5.87 -3.14
C GLN A 16 -4.04 -6.10 -4.59
N LEU A 17 -5.33 -5.86 -4.90
CA LEU A 17 -5.83 -5.92 -6.27
C LEU A 17 -5.15 -4.88 -7.18
N PHE A 18 -4.90 -3.67 -6.69
CA PHE A 18 -4.18 -2.65 -7.46
C PHE A 18 -2.74 -3.08 -7.76
N VAL A 19 -2.03 -3.64 -6.77
CA VAL A 19 -0.69 -4.19 -6.97
C VAL A 19 -0.71 -5.32 -8.01
N TYR A 20 -1.69 -6.23 -7.93
CA TYR A 20 -1.87 -7.28 -8.94
C TYR A 20 -2.11 -6.71 -10.34
N GLN A 21 -2.95 -5.67 -10.48
CA GLN A 21 -3.20 -5.04 -11.77
C GLN A 21 -1.91 -4.46 -12.39
N ILE A 22 -1.07 -3.82 -11.57
CA ILE A 22 0.23 -3.29 -12.02
C ILE A 22 1.14 -4.42 -12.52
N LEU A 23 1.21 -5.53 -11.79
CA LEU A 23 1.99 -6.71 -12.19
C LEU A 23 1.52 -7.32 -13.52
N ASN A 24 0.24 -7.19 -13.85
CA ASN A 24 -0.33 -7.60 -15.14
C ASN A 24 -0.23 -6.52 -16.24
N GLY A 25 0.56 -5.47 -16.02
CA GLY A 25 0.80 -4.38 -16.99
C GLY A 25 -0.26 -3.29 -16.98
N ASN A 26 -1.26 -3.35 -16.10
CA ASN A 26 -2.27 -2.31 -15.96
C ASN A 26 -1.80 -1.23 -14.97
N ASN A 27 -1.16 -0.20 -15.51
CA ASN A 27 -0.54 0.89 -14.74
C ASN A 27 -1.52 1.99 -14.28
N VAL A 28 -2.83 1.84 -14.50
CA VAL A 28 -3.83 2.86 -14.10
C VAL A 28 -3.74 3.21 -12.61
N TYR A 29 -3.40 2.22 -11.77
CA TYR A 29 -3.33 2.38 -10.32
C TYR A 29 -1.91 2.66 -9.80
N LYS A 30 -0.89 2.68 -10.67
CA LYS A 30 0.52 2.78 -10.27
C LYS A 30 0.79 4.00 -9.39
N ASN A 31 0.37 5.19 -9.81
CA ASN A 31 0.56 6.41 -9.02
C ASN A 31 -0.10 6.34 -7.63
N SER A 32 -1.26 5.69 -7.53
CA SER A 32 -1.95 5.54 -6.23
C SER A 32 -1.20 4.59 -5.32
N VAL A 33 -0.72 3.47 -5.87
CA VAL A 33 0.08 2.48 -5.13
C VAL A 33 1.41 3.10 -4.69
N ASP A 34 2.12 3.78 -5.59
CA ASP A 34 3.41 4.42 -5.33
C ASP A 34 3.31 5.47 -4.24
N ASN A 35 2.25 6.28 -4.26
CA ASN A 35 2.00 7.27 -3.21
C ASN A 35 1.79 6.59 -1.86
N ILE A 36 1.02 5.50 -1.79
CA ILE A 36 0.80 4.76 -0.54
C ILE A 36 2.11 4.17 -0.01
N ILE A 37 2.91 3.54 -0.89
CA ILE A 37 4.23 2.99 -0.52
C ILE A 37 5.16 4.12 -0.05
N SER A 38 5.16 5.26 -0.74
CA SER A 38 5.98 6.43 -0.39
C SER A 38 5.61 7.02 0.95
N GLU A 39 4.31 7.12 1.25
CA GLU A 39 3.87 7.58 2.56
C GLU A 39 4.17 6.59 3.68
N ALA A 40 4.07 5.28 3.41
CA ALA A 40 4.46 4.24 4.35
C ALA A 40 5.97 4.27 4.62
N TYR A 41 6.78 4.50 3.58
CA TYR A 41 8.22 4.71 3.67
C TYR A 41 8.55 5.93 4.53
N SER A 42 7.97 7.10 4.24
CA SER A 42 8.22 8.31 5.04
C SER A 42 7.78 8.14 6.49
N LEU A 43 6.68 7.41 6.74
CA LEU A 43 6.23 7.11 8.10
C LEU A 43 7.20 6.16 8.82
N SER A 44 7.73 5.14 8.14
CA SER A 44 8.67 4.18 8.74
C SER A 44 10.03 4.79 9.04
N LYS A 45 10.46 5.80 8.26
CA LYS A 45 11.69 6.58 8.52
C LYS A 45 11.52 7.69 9.56
N GLY A 46 10.29 8.04 9.92
CA GLY A 46 9.98 9.15 10.82
C GLY A 46 9.99 10.54 10.15
N ASP A 47 10.13 10.60 8.82
CA ASP A 47 10.04 11.83 8.03
C ASP A 47 8.60 12.40 8.04
N LYS A 48 7.61 11.49 8.12
CA LYS A 48 6.21 11.80 8.39
C LYS A 48 5.78 11.15 9.71
N ASN A 49 4.72 11.69 10.29
CA ASN A 49 4.08 11.15 11.49
C ASN A 49 2.62 10.80 11.21
N MET A 50 1.98 10.16 12.19
CA MET A 50 0.60 9.67 12.08
C MET A 50 -0.43 10.76 11.75
N TYR A 51 -0.10 12.04 11.99
CA TYR A 51 -0.98 13.17 11.73
C TYR A 51 -0.73 13.83 10.37
N THR A 52 0.43 13.60 9.75
CA THR A 52 0.83 14.21 8.48
C THR A 52 0.71 13.30 7.26
N VAL A 53 0.51 11.99 7.48
CA VAL A 53 0.19 11.05 6.40
C VAL A 53 -1.25 11.22 5.89
N ASN A 54 -1.50 10.78 4.66
CA ASN A 54 -2.80 10.90 4.02
C ASN A 54 -3.88 10.09 4.75
N ARG A 55 -4.86 10.82 5.31
CA ARG A 55 -5.97 10.27 6.11
C ARG A 55 -6.92 9.37 5.34
N SER A 56 -6.95 9.47 4.00
CA SER A 56 -7.76 8.58 3.16
C SER A 56 -7.17 7.17 3.10
N TYR A 57 -5.86 7.03 3.30
CA TYR A 57 -5.14 5.76 3.23
C TYR A 57 -4.44 5.41 4.55
N PHE A 58 -4.74 6.13 5.64
CA PHE A 58 -4.03 6.01 6.92
C PHE A 58 -3.87 4.56 7.38
N ALA A 59 -4.95 3.76 7.37
CA ALA A 59 -4.90 2.38 7.83
C ALA A 59 -3.92 1.52 7.00
N LEU A 60 -3.90 1.71 5.67
CA LEU A 60 -2.96 1.03 4.77
C LEU A 60 -1.52 1.50 5.01
N ILE A 61 -1.31 2.82 5.04
CA ILE A 61 0.00 3.43 5.26
C ILE A 61 0.60 2.96 6.58
N TYR A 62 -0.21 2.97 7.65
CA TYR A 62 0.20 2.51 8.97
C TYR A 62 0.51 1.00 8.98
N HIS A 63 -0.36 0.18 8.40
CA HIS A 63 -0.14 -1.28 8.29
C HIS A 63 1.16 -1.59 7.55
N LEU A 64 1.38 -0.98 6.38
CA LEU A 64 2.61 -1.15 5.60
C LEU A 64 3.85 -0.67 6.38
N SER A 65 3.79 0.50 7.04
CA SER A 65 4.93 1.04 7.79
C SER A 65 5.38 0.14 8.95
N THR A 66 4.44 -0.62 9.53
CA THR A 66 4.67 -1.45 10.72
C THR A 66 4.94 -2.92 10.39
N ARG A 67 4.30 -3.46 9.36
CA ARG A 67 4.41 -4.89 9.00
C ARG A 67 5.39 -5.16 7.86
N PHE A 68 5.65 -4.17 7.03
CA PHE A 68 6.49 -4.29 5.83
C PHE A 68 7.76 -3.43 5.97
N THR A 69 8.21 -3.15 7.19
CA THR A 69 9.35 -2.25 7.44
C THR A 69 10.64 -2.73 6.78
N GLU A 70 10.90 -4.04 6.73
CA GLU A 70 12.08 -4.61 6.07
C GLU A 70 12.06 -4.29 4.57
N PHE A 71 10.93 -4.53 3.89
CA PHE A 71 10.73 -4.16 2.50
C PHE A 71 10.91 -2.66 2.28
N LEU A 72 10.26 -1.82 3.10
CA LEU A 72 10.39 -0.36 2.98
C LEU A 72 11.84 0.12 3.18
N ASN A 73 12.68 -0.63 3.90
CA ASN A 73 14.08 -0.28 4.07
C ASN A 73 14.97 -0.63 2.86
N THR A 74 14.52 -1.52 1.97
CA THR A 74 15.32 -1.99 0.83
C THR A 74 14.91 -1.40 -0.52
N ILE A 75 13.70 -0.85 -0.63
CA ILE A 75 13.20 -0.29 -1.89
C ILE A 75 13.82 1.08 -2.22
N ASP A 76 14.02 1.33 -3.51
CA ASP A 76 14.19 2.68 -4.04
C ASP A 76 12.83 3.30 -4.34
N ILE A 77 12.39 4.22 -3.47
CA ILE A 77 11.06 4.83 -3.57
C ILE A 77 10.89 5.73 -4.79
N GLN A 78 11.99 6.20 -5.40
CA GLN A 78 11.93 7.02 -6.61
C GLN A 78 11.76 6.16 -7.87
N ASN A 79 12.03 4.86 -7.77
CA ASN A 79 12.02 3.94 -8.90
C ASN A 79 11.59 2.52 -8.48
N ILE A 80 10.32 2.38 -8.09
CA ILE A 80 9.71 1.10 -7.76
C ILE A 80 9.52 0.27 -9.04
N LYS A 81 10.14 -0.90 -9.10
CA LYS A 81 10.08 -1.82 -10.25
C LYS A 81 9.09 -2.95 -9.99
N ASN A 82 8.92 -3.80 -11.02
CA ASN A 82 8.00 -4.93 -10.96
C ASN A 82 8.38 -5.93 -9.87
N GLU A 83 9.67 -6.11 -9.60
CA GLU A 83 10.17 -7.01 -8.56
C GLU A 83 9.70 -6.58 -7.17
N GLU A 84 9.70 -5.27 -6.87
CA GLU A 84 9.21 -4.76 -5.59
C GLU A 84 7.68 -4.90 -5.47
N TYR A 85 6.92 -4.68 -6.54
CA TYR A 85 5.47 -4.96 -6.53
C TYR A 85 5.18 -6.44 -6.32
N GLN A 86 5.96 -7.32 -6.93
CA GLN A 86 5.80 -8.76 -6.81
C GLN A 86 6.04 -9.19 -5.36
N TYR A 87 7.14 -8.73 -4.77
CA TYR A 87 7.45 -8.99 -3.36
C TYR A 87 6.33 -8.51 -2.43
N LEU A 88 5.86 -7.28 -2.64
CA LEU A 88 4.78 -6.70 -1.85
C LEU A 88 3.50 -7.54 -1.99
N TYR A 89 3.14 -7.95 -3.21
CA TYR A 89 1.99 -8.79 -3.48
C TYR A 89 2.07 -10.14 -2.77
N ASP A 90 3.21 -10.82 -2.86
CA ASP A 90 3.43 -12.13 -2.25
C ASP A 90 3.35 -12.04 -0.72
N LYS A 91 3.92 -10.99 -0.12
CA LYS A 91 3.81 -10.75 1.33
C LYS A 91 2.35 -10.50 1.76
N MET A 92 1.58 -9.72 1.00
CA MET A 92 0.17 -9.47 1.30
C MET A 92 -0.69 -10.73 1.16
N GLN A 93 -0.38 -11.62 0.22
CA GLN A 93 -1.05 -12.93 0.09
C GLN A 93 -0.79 -13.80 1.33
N ASN A 94 0.47 -13.92 1.75
CA ASN A 94 0.84 -14.71 2.94
C ASN A 94 0.16 -14.18 4.23
N GLU A 95 0.04 -12.86 4.40
CA GLU A 95 -0.68 -12.27 5.55
C GLU A 95 -2.19 -12.53 5.49
N SER A 96 -2.77 -12.59 4.30
CA SER A 96 -4.21 -12.86 4.12
C SER A 96 -4.57 -14.30 4.46
N GLU A 97 -3.66 -15.25 4.20
CA GLU A 97 -3.81 -16.66 4.56
C GLU A 97 -3.74 -16.90 6.08
N LEU A 98 -2.94 -16.12 6.80
CA LEU A 98 -2.80 -16.19 8.27
C LEU A 98 -4.04 -15.73 9.05
N ILE A 99 -4.98 -15.01 8.42
CA ILE A 99 -6.22 -14.54 9.06
C ILE A 99 -7.36 -15.56 8.88
N MET A 100 -7.20 -16.55 7.98
CA MET A 100 -8.21 -17.58 7.69
C MET A 100 -7.97 -18.92 8.42
N HIS A 101 -6.94 -18.98 9.27
CA HIS A 101 -6.61 -20.13 10.13
C HIS A 101 -6.59 -19.71 11.60
#